data_AF-A0A8T6IGR0-F1
#
_entry.id   AF-A0A8T6IGR0-F1
#
_cell.length_a   1.000
_cell.length_b   1.000
_cell.length_c   1.000
_cell.angle_alpha   90.00
_cell.angle_beta   90.00
_cell.angle_gamma   90.00
#
_symmetry.space_group_name_H-M   'P 1'
#
loop_
_entity.id
_entity.type
_entity.pdbx_description
1 polymer ?
#
loop_
_entity_poly.entity_id
_entity_poly.type
_entity_poly.pdbx_seq_one_letter_code
_entity_poly.pdbx_strand_id
1 'polypeptide(L)' 'MLPGVNLPSDISATDRYFDRDITEPPFVLGPSSSLKLPEGLGIGLELRPDRLAEAEARWREHNPFAPLL' A
#
# COMPACT_ATOMS: atom_id res chain seq x y z
N MET A 1 4.27 -18.07 8.55
CA MET A 1 3.12 -18.50 7.71
C MET A 1 2.03 -18.99 8.63
N LEU A 2 0.80 -18.54 8.45
CA LEU A 2 -0.33 -18.97 9.28
C LEU A 2 -0.75 -20.39 8.91
N PRO A 3 -1.11 -21.26 9.88
CA PRO A 3 -1.64 -22.58 9.58
C PRO A 3 -2.88 -22.49 8.66
N GLY A 4 -2.92 -23.31 7.61
CA GLY A 4 -4.02 -23.32 6.64
C GLY A 4 -3.95 -22.25 5.55
N VAL A 5 -2.98 -21.33 5.57
CA VAL A 5 -2.73 -20.36 4.48
C VAL A 5 -1.59 -20.89 3.61
N ASN A 6 -1.93 -21.81 2.71
CA ASN A 6 -0.97 -22.61 1.93
C ASN A 6 -1.10 -22.42 0.40
N LEU A 7 -1.86 -21.43 -0.05
CA LEU A 7 -1.94 -21.02 -1.45
C LEU A 7 -1.44 -19.58 -1.62
N PRO A 8 -0.82 -19.23 -2.76
CA PRO A 8 -0.51 -17.85 -3.07
C PRO A 8 -1.77 -16.99 -3.00
N SER A 9 -1.68 -15.88 -2.27
CA SER A 9 -2.76 -14.90 -2.16
C SER A 9 -2.54 -13.77 -3.16
N ASP A 10 -3.59 -13.03 -3.48
CA ASP A 10 -3.50 -11.85 -4.34
C ASP A 10 -2.94 -10.64 -3.57
N ILE A 11 -1.66 -10.74 -3.20
CA ILE A 11 -0.91 -9.71 -2.50
C ILE A 11 0.42 -9.56 -3.23
N SER A 12 0.58 -8.44 -3.93
CA SER A 12 1.78 -8.13 -4.71
C SER A 12 2.63 -7.06 -4.04
N ALA A 13 3.83 -6.82 -4.57
CA ALA A 13 4.60 -5.62 -4.23
C ALA A 13 3.82 -4.35 -4.56
N THR A 14 4.07 -3.28 -3.81
CA THR A 14 3.39 -2.01 -3.97
C THR A 14 3.56 -1.44 -5.39
N ASP A 15 4.79 -1.54 -5.93
CA ASP A 15 5.18 -0.96 -7.23
C ASP A 15 4.44 -1.55 -8.43
N ARG A 16 3.72 -2.66 -8.25
CA ARG A 16 2.79 -3.20 -9.24
C ARG A 16 1.61 -2.24 -9.50
N TYR A 17 1.17 -1.49 -8.49
CA TYR A 17 -0.05 -0.69 -8.57
C TYR A 17 0.20 0.80 -8.40
N PHE A 18 1.19 1.19 -7.60
CA PHE A 18 1.43 2.57 -7.24
C PHE A 18 2.86 2.97 -7.58
N ASP A 19 3.01 4.07 -8.30
CA ASP A 19 4.30 4.73 -8.55
C ASP A 19 4.97 5.16 -7.22
N ARG A 20 4.15 5.52 -6.22
CA ARG A 20 4.61 5.92 -4.89
C ARG A 20 3.64 5.48 -3.80
N ASP A 21 4.11 4.67 -2.85
CA ASP A 21 3.33 4.26 -1.67
C ASP A 21 3.12 5.44 -0.71
N ILE A 22 1.94 5.50 -0.08
CA ILE A 22 1.67 6.43 1.01
C ILE A 22 2.24 5.95 2.35
N THR A 23 2.79 4.74 2.42
CA THR A 23 3.43 4.17 3.61
C THR A 23 4.94 3.98 3.43
N GLU A 24 5.67 3.82 4.54
CA GLU A 24 7.06 3.39 4.58
C GLU A 24 7.27 2.30 5.64
N PRO A 25 8.10 1.26 5.35
CA PRO A 25 8.64 0.94 4.02
C PRO A 25 7.55 0.42 3.05
N PRO A 26 7.69 0.58 1.72
CA PRO A 26 6.81 -0.08 0.77
C PRO A 26 7.02 -1.60 0.79
N PHE A 27 6.02 -2.37 0.34
CA PHE A 27 6.19 -3.81 0.14
C PHE A 27 6.97 -4.08 -1.15
N VAL A 28 8.11 -4.75 -1.00
CA VAL A 28 8.99 -5.14 -2.12
C VAL A 28 8.93 -6.64 -2.32
N LEU A 29 8.85 -7.09 -3.58
CA LEU A 29 8.83 -8.51 -3.90
C LEU A 29 10.21 -9.11 -3.66
N GLY A 30 10.30 -9.99 -2.67
CA GLY A 30 11.51 -10.74 -2.36
C GLY A 30 11.68 -11.98 -3.22
N PRO A 31 12.75 -12.76 -2.97
CA PRO A 31 12.96 -14.04 -3.63
C PRO A 31 11.77 -14.99 -3.44
N SER A 32 11.55 -15.87 -4.42
CA SER A 32 10.45 -16.85 -4.42
C SER A 32 9.05 -16.24 -4.30
N SER A 33 8.86 -15.03 -4.85
CA SER A 33 7.57 -14.31 -4.86
C SER A 33 6.98 -14.12 -3.45
N SER A 34 7.83 -13.74 -2.50
CA SER A 34 7.45 -13.54 -1.10
C SER A 34 7.48 -12.06 -0.71
N LEU A 35 6.63 -11.67 0.24
CA LEU A 35 6.66 -10.37 0.88
C LEU A 35 7.11 -10.53 2.35
N LYS A 36 8.07 -9.70 2.77
CA LYS A 36 8.51 -9.66 4.18
C LYS A 36 7.44 -8.94 5.01
N LEU A 37 7.13 -9.47 6.20
CA LEU A 37 6.30 -8.74 7.15
C LEU A 37 7.07 -7.52 7.69
N PRO A 38 6.44 -6.34 7.75
CA PRO A 38 7.05 -5.17 8.38
C PRO A 38 7.30 -5.43 9.86
N GLU A 39 8.36 -4.81 10.38
CA GLU A 39 8.71 -4.87 11.80
C GLU A 39 8.07 -3.69 12.54
N GLY A 40 7.79 -3.84 13.84
CA GLY A 40 7.19 -2.78 14.67
C GLY A 40 5.81 -3.11 15.20
N LEU A 41 5.23 -2.17 15.93
CA LEU A 41 3.92 -2.35 16.58
C LEU A 41 2.78 -2.14 15.59
N GLY A 42 1.66 -2.81 15.83
CA GLY A 42 0.47 -2.70 14.99
C GLY A 42 0.73 -3.25 13.58
N ILE A 43 0.44 -2.46 12.55
CA ILE A 43 0.64 -2.85 11.15
C ILE A 43 2.11 -2.78 10.70
N GLY A 44 3.01 -2.25 11.54
CA GLY A 44 4.46 -2.19 11.27
C GLY A 44 4.88 -1.21 10.16
N LEU A 45 4.02 -0.27 9.78
CA LEU A 45 4.26 0.73 8.74
C LEU A 45 4.01 2.14 9.27
N GLU A 46 4.71 3.11 8.71
CA GLU A 46 4.50 4.53 8.98
C GLU A 46 3.82 5.21 7.80
N LEU A 47 2.80 6.04 8.09
CA LEU A 47 2.17 6.88 7.07
C LEU A 47 3.13 8.01 6.66
N ARG A 48 3.18 8.32 5.36
CA ARG A 48 3.86 9.47 4.78
C ARG A 48 2.86 10.60 4.52
N PRO A 49 2.77 11.60 5.42
CA PRO A 49 1.73 12.63 5.34
C PRO A 49 1.82 13.47 4.06
N ASP A 50 3.05 13.70 3.58
CA ASP A 50 3.34 14.40 2.33
C ASP A 50 2.69 13.69 1.13
N ARG A 51 2.84 12.37 1.06
CA ARG A 51 2.32 11.55 -0.04
C ARG A 51 0.81 11.37 0.04
N LEU A 52 0.26 11.27 1.26
CA LEU A 52 -1.18 11.24 1.46
C LEU A 52 -1.83 12.54 0.99
N ALA A 53 -1.26 13.70 1.33
CA ALA A 53 -1.77 15.00 0.88
C ALA A 53 -1.75 15.13 -0.66
N GLU A 54 -0.67 14.67 -1.31
CA GLU A 54 -0.61 14.62 -2.78
C GLU A 54 -1.70 13.71 -3.38
N ALA A 55 -1.89 12.52 -2.82
CA ALA A 55 -2.92 11.58 -3.26
C ALA A 55 -4.34 12.14 -3.07
N GLU A 56 -4.60 12.79 -1.94
CA GLU A 56 -5.87 13.45 -1.66
C GLU A 56 -6.15 14.58 -2.67
N ALA A 57 -5.17 15.44 -2.94
CA ALA A 57 -5.32 16.53 -3.90
C ALA A 57 -5.67 15.99 -5.30
N ARG A 58 -4.95 14.96 -5.77
CA ARG A 58 -5.25 14.29 -7.05
C ARG A 58 -6.65 13.69 -7.07
N TRP A 59 -7.06 13.03 -5.99
CA TRP A 59 -8.41 12.49 -5.87
C TRP A 59 -9.46 13.60 -5.98
N ARG A 60 -9.30 14.70 -5.25
CA ARG A 60 -10.27 15.83 -5.29
C ARG A 60 -10.42 16.45 -6.67
N GLU A 61 -9.33 16.55 -7.44
CA GLU A 61 -9.36 17.05 -8.81
C GLU A 61 -10.14 16.13 -9.77
N HIS A 62 -10.06 14.82 -9.56
CA HIS A 62 -10.60 13.81 -10.49
C HIS A 62 -11.88 13.12 -9.99
N ASN A 63 -12.31 13.39 -8.77
CA ASN A 63 -13.41 12.68 -8.11
C ASN A 63 -14.74 12.95 -8.85
N PRO A 64 -15.29 11.97 -9.59
CA PRO A 64 -16.53 12.17 -10.34
C PRO A 64 -17.77 12.24 -9.43
N PHE A 65 -17.60 11.96 -8.14
CA PHE A 65 -18.64 12.00 -7.11
C PHE A 65 -18.54 13.25 -6.24
N ALA A 66 -17.71 14.23 -6.61
CA ALA A 66 -17.67 15.51 -5.91
C ALA A 66 -19.09 16.14 -5.95
N PRO A 67 -19.65 16.57 -4.81
CA PRO A 67 -20.94 17.25 -4.82
C PRO A 67 -20.85 18.48 -5.72
N LEU A 68 -21.78 18.59 -6.67
CA LEU A 68 -22.00 19.84 -7.38
C LEU A 68 -22.48 20.86 -6.35
N LEU A 69 -21.63 21.82 -6.01
CA LEU A 69 -22.06 23.04 -5.34
C LEU A 69 -22.84 23.91 -6.33
#